data_AF-A0A1C5WLK0-F1
#
_entry.id   AF-A0A1C5WLK0-F1
#
_cell.length_a   1.000
_cell.length_b   1.000
_cell.length_c   1.000
_cell.angle_alpha   90.00
_cell.angle_beta   90.00
_cell.angle_gamma   90.00
#
_symmetry.space_group_name_H-M   'P 1'
#
loop_
_entity.id
_entity.type
_entity.pdbx_description
1 polymer ?
#
loop_
_entity_poly.entity_id
_entity_poly.type
_entity_poly.pdbx_seq_one_letter_code
_entity_poly.pdbx_strand_id
1 'polypeptide(L)'
;MIKSNKVEDGYSREVCSREDTGSALLEELRELLGCTYLSDLRTWYWQSVLRLVLDRIPREKYGLKSWNQAAGYIMGKGISCSSCQEAREALTEYSLQRLEDRMDWREDVRGGRHK
;
A
#
# COMPACT_ATOMS: atom_id res chain seq x y z
N MET A 1 -42.03 32.29 16.79
CA MET A 1 -42.54 30.95 16.43
C MET A 1 -42.34 30.75 14.94
N ILE A 2 -41.33 30.00 14.49
CA ILE A 2 -41.37 28.86 13.54
C ILE A 2 -40.04 28.11 13.76
N LYS A 3 -40.13 26.78 13.74
CA LYS A 3 -39.18 25.78 14.25
C LYS A 3 -38.00 25.53 13.30
N SER A 4 -36.94 25.00 13.91
CA SER A 4 -35.90 24.09 13.42
C SER A 4 -35.89 23.71 11.94
N ASN A 5 -34.70 23.70 11.33
CA ASN A 5 -34.14 22.42 10.91
C ASN A 5 -32.62 22.40 10.87
N LYS A 6 -32.11 21.47 11.65
CA LYS A 6 -30.74 20.98 11.77
C LYS A 6 -30.40 20.29 10.44
N VAL A 7 -29.38 20.76 9.72
CA VAL A 7 -28.78 19.98 8.65
C VAL A 7 -27.62 19.22 9.28
N GLU A 8 -27.89 17.97 9.64
CA GLU A 8 -26.88 17.03 10.11
C GLU A 8 -26.12 16.44 8.91
N ASP A 9 -24.81 16.42 9.10
CA ASP A 9 -23.86 15.38 8.71
C ASP A 9 -23.65 15.03 7.23
N GLY A 10 -22.42 15.28 6.78
CA GLY A 10 -21.88 14.78 5.53
C GLY A 10 -20.39 14.50 5.65
N TYR A 11 -19.92 14.01 6.80
CA TYR A 11 -18.62 13.35 6.82
C TYR A 11 -18.82 12.05 6.05
N SER A 12 -18.39 12.03 4.79
CA SER A 12 -18.29 10.82 3.98
C SER A 12 -17.36 9.86 4.71
N ARG A 13 -17.95 9.09 5.63
CA ARG A 13 -17.31 7.99 6.30
C ARG A 13 -17.16 6.93 5.23
N GLU A 14 -16.01 6.91 4.59
CA GLU A 14 -15.60 5.87 3.67
C GLU A 14 -15.75 4.51 4.38
N VAL A 15 -16.87 3.84 4.11
CA VAL A 15 -17.22 2.57 4.75
C VAL A 15 -16.48 1.46 4.01
N CYS A 16 -15.23 1.21 4.42
CA CYS A 16 -14.48 0.00 4.07
C CYS A 16 -15.13 -1.22 4.77
N SER A 17 -16.36 -1.60 4.41
CA SER A 17 -17.07 -2.76 4.97
C SER A 17 -17.30 -3.84 3.92
N ARG A 18 -16.26 -4.66 3.74
CA ARG A 18 -16.41 -6.07 3.42
C ARG A 18 -15.56 -6.85 4.42
N GLU A 19 -16.13 -7.89 5.02
CA GLU A 19 -15.40 -8.83 5.86
C GLU A 19 -14.51 -9.70 4.95
N ASP A 20 -13.40 -9.13 4.49
CA ASP A 20 -12.40 -9.90 3.77
C ASP A 20 -11.40 -10.50 4.76
N THR A 21 -10.92 -11.70 4.46
CA THR A 21 -9.82 -12.31 5.22
C THR A 21 -8.62 -11.39 5.05
N GLY A 22 -7.91 -11.05 6.13
CA GLY A 22 -6.86 -10.02 6.06
C GLY A 22 -5.69 -10.31 5.08
N SER A 23 -5.67 -11.50 4.49
CA SER A 23 -4.78 -11.93 3.40
C SER A 23 -5.35 -11.74 1.98
N ALA A 24 -6.62 -11.39 1.79
CA ALA A 24 -7.24 -11.35 0.45
C ALA A 24 -6.65 -10.25 -0.44
N LEU A 25 -6.30 -9.10 0.14
CA LEU A 25 -5.58 -8.05 -0.57
C LEU A 25 -4.17 -8.51 -1.00
N LEU A 26 -3.46 -9.25 -0.14
CA LEU A 26 -2.13 -9.78 -0.48
C LEU A 26 -2.21 -10.79 -1.63
N GLU A 27 -3.23 -11.63 -1.63
CA GLU A 27 -3.48 -12.62 -2.69
C GLU A 27 -3.77 -11.94 -4.03
N GLU A 28 -4.64 -10.93 -4.04
CA GLU A 28 -4.92 -10.14 -5.24
C GLU A 28 -3.67 -9.40 -5.75
N LEU A 29 -2.86 -8.83 -4.84
CA LEU A 29 -1.60 -8.19 -5.23
C LEU A 29 -0.64 -9.19 -5.88
N ARG A 30 -0.58 -10.42 -5.37
CA ARG A 30 0.21 -11.52 -5.96
C ARG A 30 -0.27 -11.82 -7.38
N GLU A 31 -1.57 -11.99 -7.56
CA GLU A 31 -2.17 -12.30 -8.85
C GLU A 31 -1.98 -11.16 -9.87
N LEU A 32 -2.17 -9.90 -9.46
CA LEU A 32 -2.02 -8.74 -10.33
C LEU A 32 -0.57 -8.48 -10.74
N LEU A 33 0.38 -8.76 -9.85
CA LEU A 33 1.81 -8.70 -10.16
C LEU A 33 2.30 -9.92 -10.95
N GLY A 34 1.57 -11.03 -10.88
CA GLY A 34 1.95 -12.29 -11.51
C GLY A 34 3.12 -12.98 -10.80
N CYS A 35 3.29 -12.76 -9.49
CA CYS A 35 4.34 -13.42 -8.73
C CYS A 35 3.88 -14.79 -8.21
N THR A 36 4.80 -15.76 -8.15
CA THR A 36 4.47 -17.16 -7.84
C THR A 36 4.06 -17.32 -6.38
N TYR A 37 4.80 -16.69 -5.47
CA TYR A 37 4.61 -16.82 -4.02
C TYR A 37 4.27 -15.49 -3.36
N LEU A 38 3.47 -15.51 -2.29
CA LEU A 38 3.21 -14.32 -1.46
C LEU A 38 4.50 -13.70 -0.91
N SER A 39 5.51 -14.52 -0.62
CA SER A 39 6.83 -14.03 -0.16
C SER A 39 7.53 -13.15 -1.18
N ASP A 40 7.21 -13.31 -2.47
CA ASP A 40 7.83 -12.53 -3.56
C ASP A 40 7.45 -11.05 -3.45
N LEU A 41 6.27 -10.73 -2.89
CA LEU A 41 5.82 -9.36 -2.61
C LEU A 41 6.77 -8.58 -1.70
N ARG A 42 7.65 -9.28 -0.96
CA ARG A 42 8.67 -8.67 -0.08
C ARG A 42 10.03 -8.50 -0.75
N THR A 43 10.18 -8.93 -2.01
CA THR A 43 11.42 -8.72 -2.76
C THR A 43 11.46 -7.32 -3.34
N TRP A 44 12.67 -6.77 -3.46
CA TRP A 44 12.90 -5.43 -3.98
C TRP A 44 12.16 -5.17 -5.31
N TYR A 45 12.22 -6.12 -6.24
CA TYR A 45 11.65 -5.95 -7.58
C TYR A 45 10.14 -5.71 -7.51
N TRP A 46 9.42 -6.61 -6.83
CA TRP A 46 7.98 -6.52 -6.69
C TRP A 46 7.53 -5.33 -5.84
N GLN A 47 8.27 -5.00 -4.79
CA GLN A 47 8.05 -3.77 -4.02
C GLN A 47 8.19 -2.51 -4.89
N SER A 48 9.20 -2.45 -5.76
CA SER A 48 9.44 -1.29 -6.63
C SER A 48 8.32 -1.06 -7.66
N VAL A 49 7.62 -2.11 -8.09
CA VAL A 49 6.53 -2.03 -9.09
C VAL A 49 5.12 -2.05 -8.48
N LEU A 50 5.00 -2.27 -7.18
CA LEU A 50 3.73 -2.39 -6.45
C LEU A 50 2.75 -1.23 -6.74
N ARG A 51 3.25 0.01 -6.84
CA ARG A 51 2.45 1.20 -7.20
C ARG A 51 1.61 1.05 -8.47
N LEU A 52 2.08 0.26 -9.44
CA LEU A 52 1.40 0.07 -10.74
C LEU A 52 0.12 -0.77 -10.61
N VAL A 53 0.06 -1.65 -9.61
CA VAL A 53 -1.12 -2.48 -9.35
C VAL A 53 -2.04 -1.88 -8.30
N LEU A 54 -1.48 -1.13 -7.33
CA LEU A 54 -2.26 -0.45 -6.30
C LEU A 54 -3.27 0.54 -6.91
N ASP A 55 -2.92 1.18 -8.02
CA ASP A 55 -3.84 2.09 -8.71
C ASP A 55 -5.09 1.41 -9.25
N ARG A 56 -4.95 0.13 -9.64
CA ARG A 56 -6.03 -0.69 -10.21
C ARG A 56 -6.99 -1.23 -9.16
N ILE A 57 -6.58 -1.27 -7.89
CA ILE A 57 -7.40 -1.77 -6.79
C ILE A 57 -8.23 -0.61 -6.21
N PRO A 58 -9.57 -0.65 -6.30
CA PRO A 58 -10.41 0.35 -5.65
C PRO A 58 -10.23 0.28 -4.13
N ARG A 59 -10.04 1.43 -3.47
CA ARG A 59 -9.87 1.50 -2.00
C ARG A 59 -11.01 0.84 -1.22
N GLU A 60 -12.22 0.92 -1.77
CA GLU A 60 -13.47 0.40 -1.19
C GLU A 60 -13.62 -1.13 -1.36
N LYS A 61 -12.76 -1.78 -2.14
CA LYS A 61 -12.83 -3.23 -2.39
C LYS A 61 -12.49 -4.04 -1.14
N TYR A 62 -11.57 -3.56 -0.32
CA TYR A 62 -11.03 -4.25 0.86
C TYR A 62 -11.20 -3.41 2.13
N GLY A 63 -11.31 -4.08 3.27
CA GLY A 63 -11.39 -3.43 4.57
C GLY A 63 -10.06 -2.79 5.00
N LEU A 64 -10.11 -1.82 5.93
CA LEU A 64 -8.91 -1.20 6.52
C LEU A 64 -7.97 -2.24 7.14
N LYS A 65 -8.55 -3.31 7.74
CA LYS A 65 -7.79 -4.41 8.34
C LYS A 65 -6.85 -5.07 7.33
N SER A 66 -7.34 -5.31 6.12
CA SER A 66 -6.58 -5.98 5.06
C SER A 66 -5.54 -5.06 4.43
N TRP A 67 -5.87 -3.78 4.29
CA TRP A 67 -4.90 -2.76 3.91
C TRP A 67 -3.74 -2.66 4.92
N ASN A 68 -4.04 -2.57 6.22
CA ASN A 68 -3.02 -2.53 7.27
C ASN A 68 -2.19 -3.83 7.33
N GLN A 69 -2.84 -4.98 7.18
CA GLN A 69 -2.13 -6.26 7.15
C GLN A 69 -1.21 -6.38 5.92
N ALA A 70 -1.68 -5.98 4.74
CA ALA A 70 -0.87 -5.98 3.52
C ALA A 70 0.31 -5.02 3.63
N ALA A 71 0.08 -3.80 4.11
CA ALA A 71 1.11 -2.82 4.37
C ALA A 71 2.16 -3.36 5.35
N GLY A 72 1.72 -3.93 6.47
CA GLY A 72 2.64 -4.50 7.45
C GLY A 72 3.46 -5.68 6.92
N TYR A 73 2.83 -6.54 6.12
CA TYR A 73 3.50 -7.68 5.50
C TYR A 73 4.55 -7.26 4.46
N ILE A 74 4.22 -6.33 3.58
CA ILE A 74 5.08 -5.89 2.48
C ILE A 74 6.23 -5.02 3.00
N MET A 75 5.92 -4.08 3.91
CA MET A 75 6.92 -3.15 4.44
C MET A 75 7.77 -3.78 5.54
N GLY A 76 7.37 -4.94 6.07
CA GLY A 76 8.08 -5.67 7.12
C GLY A 76 8.07 -4.98 8.49
N LYS A 77 7.18 -4.00 8.69
CA LYS A 77 7.01 -3.27 9.96
C LYS A 77 5.54 -3.20 10.34
N GLY A 78 5.21 -3.19 11.62
CA GLY A 78 3.83 -3.02 12.08
C GLY A 78 3.32 -1.63 11.73
N ILE A 79 2.36 -1.54 10.79
CA ILE A 79 1.74 -0.27 10.39
C ILE A 79 0.26 -0.34 10.73
N SER A 80 -0.22 0.73 11.34
CA SER A 80 -1.62 0.93 11.67
C SER A 80 -2.05 2.27 11.09
N CYS A 81 -2.56 2.24 9.86
CA CYS A 81 -3.18 3.41 9.25
C CYS A 81 -4.60 3.59 9.78
N SER A 82 -5.06 4.83 9.77
CA SER A 82 -6.39 5.24 10.24
C SER A 82 -7.45 5.17 9.13
N SER A 83 -7.04 5.11 7.87
CA SER A 83 -7.94 4.97 6.71
C SER A 83 -7.37 4.07 5.60
N CYS A 84 -8.25 3.57 4.73
CA CYS A 84 -7.87 2.75 3.59
C CYS A 84 -7.04 3.56 2.57
N GLN A 85 -7.34 4.85 2.45
CA GLN A 85 -6.57 5.78 1.64
C GLN A 85 -5.13 5.93 2.15
N GLU A 86 -4.95 6.16 3.44
CA GLU A 86 -3.63 6.33 4.06
C GLU A 86 -2.75 5.08 3.87
N ALA A 87 -3.32 3.88 4.05
CA ALA A 87 -2.57 2.64 3.82
C ALA A 87 -2.17 2.44 2.35
N ARG A 88 -3.04 2.81 1.40
CA ARG A 88 -2.71 2.76 -0.03
C ARG A 88 -1.62 3.77 -0.40
N GLU A 89 -1.70 4.98 0.14
CA GLU A 89 -0.69 6.02 -0.07
C GLU A 89 0.66 5.59 0.51
N ALA A 90 0.69 5.06 1.73
CA ALA A 90 1.91 4.53 2.36
C ALA A 90 2.56 3.41 1.54
N LEU A 91 1.77 2.47 1.02
CA LEU A 91 2.25 1.41 0.12
C LEU A 91 2.80 1.97 -1.21
N THR A 92 2.16 3.00 -1.75
CA THR A 92 2.57 3.66 -2.99
C THR A 92 3.89 4.40 -2.80
N GLU A 93 4.01 5.18 -1.73
CA GLU A 93 5.24 5.88 -1.35
C GLU A 93 6.39 4.89 -1.10
N TYR A 94 6.12 3.81 -0.37
CA TYR A 94 7.11 2.76 -0.14
C TYR A 94 7.62 2.14 -1.44
N SER A 95 6.71 1.92 -2.40
CA SER A 95 7.06 1.40 -3.73
C SER A 95 7.97 2.35 -4.50
N LEU A 96 7.71 3.66 -4.42
CA LEU A 96 8.55 4.70 -5.02
C LEU A 96 9.94 4.74 -4.38
N GLN A 97 10.02 4.75 -3.05
CA GLN A 97 11.28 4.72 -2.33
C GLN A 97 12.14 3.52 -2.73
N ARG A 98 11.52 2.33 -2.89
CA ARG A 98 12.23 1.13 -3.35
C ARG A 98 12.72 1.22 -4.78
N LEU A 99 12.00 1.91 -5.65
CA LEU A 99 12.46 2.17 -7.02
C LEU A 99 13.73 3.04 -7.03
N GLU A 100 13.78 4.04 -6.16
CA GLU A 100 14.92 4.96 -6.04
C GLU A 100 16.15 4.30 -5.40
N ASP A 101 15.96 3.46 -4.38
CA ASP A 101 17.03 2.77 -3.64
C ASP A 101 17.97 1.91 -4.52
N ARG A 102 17.48 1.37 -5.66
CA ARG A 102 18.35 0.65 -6.61
C ARG A 102 19.17 1.57 -7.51
N MET A 103 18.70 2.80 -7.73
CA MET A 103 19.41 3.75 -8.60
C MET A 103 20.74 4.21 -7.98
N ASP A 104 20.94 3.96 -6.68
CA ASP A 104 22.09 4.40 -5.89
C ASP A 104 23.39 3.60 -6.13
N TRP A 105 23.32 2.34 -6.59
CA TRP A 105 24.53 1.52 -6.81
C TRP A 105 25.34 1.86 -8.07
N ARG A 106 24.88 2.77 -8.94
CA ARG A 106 25.65 3.18 -10.14
C ARG A 106 26.72 4.23 -9.84
N GLU A 107 26.71 4.86 -8.67
CA GLU A 107 27.66 5.93 -8.35
C GLU A 107 28.87 5.47 -7.51
N ASP A 108 28.80 4.32 -6.83
CA ASP A 108 29.91 3.80 -6.01
C ASP A 108 31.04 3.12 -6.84
N VAL A 109 30.82 2.80 -8.12
CA VAL A 109 31.84 2.14 -8.97
C VAL A 109 32.91 3.12 -9.49
N ARG A 110 32.91 4.39 -9.07
CA ARG A 110 33.96 5.38 -9.42
C ARG A 110 34.85 5.84 -8.25
N GLY A 111 34.63 5.37 -7.03
CA GLY A 111 35.41 5.78 -5.84
C GLY A 111 36.56 4.84 -5.45
N GLY A 112 36.65 3.64 -6.04
CA GLY A 112 37.59 2.60 -5.62
C GLY A 112 38.92 2.59 -6.38
N ARG A 113 39.64 3.70 -6.46
CA ARG A 113 41.08 3.66 -6.77
C ARG A 113 41.78 4.94 -6.32
N HIS A 114 42.35 4.92 -5.12
CA HIS A 114 43.61 5.62 -4.89
C HIS A 114 44.45 4.80 -3.91
N LYS A 115 45.71 4.60 -4.31
CA LYS A 115 46.74 3.82 -3.63
C LYS A 115 47.07 4.36 -2.25
#